data_AF-A0A641RGK7-F1
#
_entry.id   AF-A0A641RGK7-F1
#
_cell.length_a   1.000
_cell.length_b   1.000
_cell.length_c   1.000
_cell.angle_alpha   90.00
_cell.angle_beta   90.00
_cell.angle_gamma   90.00
#
_symmetry.space_group_name_H-M   'P 1'
#
loop_
_entity.id
_entity.type
_entity.pdbx_description
1 polymer ?
#
loop_
_entity_poly.entity_id
_entity_poly.type
_entity_poly.pdbx_seq_one_letter_code
_entity_poly.pdbx_strand_id
1 'polypeptide(L)'
;MINLKNIAVLLFSLVVPGLAIAQTEVLYNGIHLPEQWPPRYAEPQKAQDMPIPYLEQKPGVIPVNVGRQLFVDSFLIAETNLNRVIHTPRFYERNPVLGPDKEWEKTTEGGLYAAPFSDGIWYDEKDGKFKMWYLAGAGVLHKG
;
A
#
# COMPACT_ATOMS: atom_id res chain seq x y z
N MET A 1 -27.60 -30.37 70.80
CA MET A 1 -26.95 -29.06 70.57
C MET A 1 -25.88 -29.26 69.52
N ILE A 2 -26.14 -28.83 68.28
CA ILE A 2 -25.27 -29.08 67.12
C ILE A 2 -24.29 -27.89 67.00
N ASN A 3 -23.00 -28.20 66.89
CA ASN A 3 -21.90 -27.24 66.95
C ASN A 3 -21.70 -26.54 65.59
N LEU A 4 -21.91 -25.21 65.59
CA LEU A 4 -22.01 -24.33 64.43
C LEU A 4 -20.63 -23.84 63.93
N LYS A 5 -19.64 -24.74 63.77
CA LYS A 5 -18.27 -24.34 63.37
C LYS A 5 -17.75 -24.91 62.04
N ASN A 6 -18.48 -25.81 61.39
CA ASN A 6 -18.00 -26.47 60.16
C ASN A 6 -18.91 -26.22 58.95
N ILE A 7 -19.32 -24.97 58.71
CA ILE A 7 -20.03 -24.55 57.49
C ILE A 7 -19.25 -23.40 56.86
N ALA A 8 -18.04 -23.66 56.38
CA ALA A 8 -17.27 -22.69 55.61
C ALA A 8 -16.15 -23.33 54.76
N VAL A 9 -16.35 -24.54 54.26
CA VAL A 9 -15.44 -25.10 53.24
C VAL A 9 -16.27 -25.91 52.24
N LEU A 10 -17.04 -25.21 51.42
CA LEU A 10 -17.59 -25.80 50.20
C LEU A 10 -17.71 -24.69 49.15
N LEU A 11 -17.05 -24.94 48.02
CA LEU A 11 -17.21 -24.28 46.72
C LEU A 11 -16.55 -22.91 46.54
N PHE A 12 -15.22 -22.91 46.50
CA PHE A 12 -14.48 -22.01 45.60
C PHE A 12 -14.07 -22.80 44.34
N SER A 13 -15.07 -23.35 43.64
CA SER A 13 -14.87 -24.00 42.35
C SER A 13 -14.77 -22.94 41.26
N LEU A 14 -13.55 -22.76 40.75
CA LEU A 14 -13.23 -22.56 39.33
C LEU A 14 -14.24 -21.74 38.53
N VAL A 15 -14.13 -20.43 38.63
CA VAL A 15 -14.39 -19.56 37.48
C VAL A 15 -13.11 -18.77 37.27
N VAL A 16 -12.12 -19.42 36.66
CA VAL A 16 -11.17 -18.66 35.84
C VAL A 16 -11.99 -18.28 34.62
N PRO A 17 -12.40 -17.00 34.45
CA PRO A 17 -13.04 -16.61 33.21
C PRO A 17 -12.04 -16.96 32.12
N GLY A 18 -12.49 -17.77 31.15
CA GLY A 18 -11.66 -18.15 30.02
C GLY A 18 -11.04 -16.89 29.46
N LEU A 19 -9.72 -16.79 29.54
CA LEU A 19 -8.98 -15.91 28.65
C LEU A 19 -9.32 -16.42 27.26
N ALA A 20 -10.31 -15.80 26.63
CA ALA A 20 -10.46 -15.86 25.20
C ALA A 20 -9.15 -15.31 24.66
N ILE A 21 -8.27 -16.21 24.23
CA ILE A 21 -7.11 -15.83 23.44
C ILE A 21 -7.73 -15.24 22.19
N ALA A 22 -7.75 -13.91 22.09
CA ALA A 22 -8.16 -13.22 20.88
C ALA A 22 -7.29 -13.79 19.76
N GLN A 23 -7.91 -14.61 18.89
CA GLN A 23 -7.18 -15.36 17.89
C GLN A 23 -6.86 -14.38 16.76
N THR A 24 -5.67 -13.79 16.83
CA THR A 24 -5.12 -12.94 15.77
C THR A 24 -5.11 -13.73 14.46
N GLU A 25 -5.87 -13.27 13.47
CA GLU A 25 -5.91 -13.89 12.15
C GLU A 25 -4.50 -13.90 11.54
N VAL A 26 -4.10 -15.03 10.96
CA VAL A 26 -2.81 -15.15 10.26
C VAL A 26 -3.08 -15.17 8.76
N LEU A 27 -2.51 -14.20 8.06
CA LEU A 27 -2.62 -14.07 6.61
C LEU A 27 -1.81 -15.15 5.89
N TYR A 28 -2.11 -15.36 4.60
CA TYR A 28 -1.43 -16.36 3.76
C TYR A 28 0.10 -16.17 3.67
N ASN A 29 0.59 -14.96 3.91
CA ASN A 29 2.01 -14.60 3.91
C ASN A 29 2.63 -14.64 5.32
N GLY A 30 1.95 -15.23 6.29
CA GLY A 30 2.42 -15.41 7.67
C GLY A 30 2.25 -14.20 8.57
N ILE A 31 1.71 -13.07 8.08
CA ILE A 31 1.48 -11.88 8.92
C ILE A 31 0.36 -12.16 9.92
N HIS A 32 0.65 -11.95 11.21
CA HIS A 32 -0.36 -11.96 12.26
C HIS A 32 -1.02 -10.59 12.34
N LEU A 33 -2.33 -10.53 12.13
CA LEU A 33 -3.08 -9.30 12.28
C LEU A 33 -3.23 -8.94 13.77
N PRO A 34 -3.11 -7.65 14.15
CA PRO A 34 -3.51 -7.22 15.48
C PRO A 34 -5.01 -7.48 15.69
N GLU A 35 -5.42 -7.58 16.95
CA GLU A 35 -6.82 -7.77 17.33
C GLU A 35 -7.74 -6.71 16.70
N GLN A 36 -7.26 -5.46 16.60
CA GLN A 36 -7.93 -4.40 15.87
C GLN A 36 -7.31 -4.21 14.48
N TRP A 37 -8.02 -4.66 13.45
CA TRP A 37 -7.66 -4.46 12.05
C TRP A 37 -8.80 -3.77 11.27
N PRO A 38 -8.52 -2.73 10.45
CA PRO A 38 -7.23 -2.04 10.33
C PRO A 38 -6.86 -1.26 11.60
N PRO A 39 -5.57 -1.00 11.86
CA PRO A 39 -5.16 -0.23 13.02
C PRO A 39 -5.73 1.19 12.97
N ARG A 40 -6.16 1.71 14.13
CA ARG A 40 -6.66 3.09 14.24
C ARG A 40 -5.57 3.99 14.80
N TYR A 41 -5.12 4.95 13.99
CA TYR A 41 -4.15 5.96 14.39
C TYR A 41 -4.83 7.32 14.54
N ALA A 42 -4.35 8.13 15.47
CA ALA A 42 -4.71 9.55 15.50
C ALA A 42 -4.07 10.26 14.28
N GLU A 43 -4.73 11.30 13.78
CA GLU A 43 -4.14 12.12 12.73
C GLU A 43 -2.86 12.80 13.25
N PRO A 44 -1.72 12.64 12.55
CA PRO A 44 -0.48 13.21 13.03
C PRO A 44 -0.47 14.73 12.85
N GLN A 45 0.07 15.46 13.83
CA GLN A 45 0.18 16.93 13.77
C GLN A 45 1.19 17.42 12.71
N LYS A 46 2.08 16.52 12.25
CA LYS A 46 3.10 16.78 11.22
C LYS A 46 3.17 15.61 10.26
N ALA A 47 3.61 15.86 9.04
CA ALA A 47 3.88 14.79 8.08
C ALA A 47 4.91 13.82 8.67
N GLN A 48 4.55 12.55 8.72
CA GLN A 48 5.37 11.44 9.19
C GLN A 48 4.98 10.16 8.46
N ASP A 49 5.88 9.19 8.46
CA ASP A 49 5.58 7.88 7.91
C ASP A 49 4.54 7.14 8.76
N MET A 50 3.68 6.37 8.09
CA MET A 50 2.74 5.49 8.76
C MET A 50 3.48 4.30 9.38
N PRO A 51 3.15 3.90 10.63
CA PRO A 51 3.70 2.68 11.20
C PRO A 51 3.39 1.46 10.33
N ILE A 52 4.35 0.55 10.22
CA ILE A 52 4.20 -0.70 9.45
C ILE A 52 4.52 -1.88 10.40
N PRO A 53 3.56 -2.31 11.24
CA PRO A 53 3.84 -3.20 12.37
C PRO A 53 4.49 -4.54 11.98
N TYR A 54 4.12 -5.09 10.81
CA TYR A 54 4.67 -6.35 10.31
C TYR A 54 6.11 -6.26 9.80
N LEU A 55 6.68 -5.05 9.68
CA LEU A 55 8.11 -4.84 9.42
C LEU A 55 8.93 -4.72 10.71
N GLU A 56 8.32 -4.26 11.81
CA GLU A 56 8.96 -4.23 13.13
C GLU A 56 9.07 -5.62 13.73
N GLN A 57 8.02 -6.44 13.57
CA GLN A 57 7.98 -7.83 14.01
C GLN A 57 7.61 -8.73 12.83
N LYS A 58 8.63 -9.20 12.12
CA LYS A 58 8.45 -10.13 11.00
C LYS A 58 8.04 -11.52 11.50
N PRO A 59 7.20 -12.25 10.76
CA PRO A 59 6.93 -13.66 11.03
C PRO A 59 8.22 -14.48 10.97
N GLY A 60 8.34 -15.50 11.82
CA GLY A 60 9.50 -16.40 11.81
C GLY A 60 9.63 -17.24 10.53
N VAL A 61 8.53 -17.43 9.81
CA VAL A 61 8.48 -18.07 8.50
C VAL A 61 7.62 -17.21 7.57
N ILE A 62 8.17 -16.82 6.42
CA ILE A 62 7.46 -16.07 5.39
C ILE A 62 7.25 -16.98 4.16
N PRO A 63 6.02 -17.43 3.89
CA PRO A 63 5.72 -18.20 2.69
C PRO A 63 5.93 -17.34 1.43
N VAL A 64 6.94 -17.67 0.61
CA VAL A 64 7.27 -16.94 -0.64
C VAL A 64 6.70 -17.56 -1.91
N ASN A 65 6.16 -18.78 -1.80
CA ASN A 65 5.57 -19.55 -2.91
C ASN A 65 4.07 -19.28 -3.11
N VAL A 66 3.52 -18.29 -2.41
CA VAL A 66 2.10 -17.94 -2.42
C VAL A 66 1.90 -16.50 -2.88
N GLY A 67 1.02 -16.31 -3.86
CA GLY A 67 0.63 -14.99 -4.36
C GLY A 67 1.71 -14.26 -5.15
N ARG A 68 1.59 -12.93 -5.22
CA ARG A 68 2.53 -12.03 -5.89
C ARG A 68 3.30 -11.28 -4.83
N GLN A 69 4.62 -11.41 -4.83
CA GLN A 69 5.49 -10.69 -3.90
C GLN A 69 6.56 -9.96 -4.69
N LEU A 70 6.80 -8.69 -4.35
CA LEU A 70 7.88 -7.91 -4.97
C LEU A 70 9.21 -8.32 -4.33
N PHE A 71 10.17 -8.74 -5.14
CA PHE A 71 11.48 -9.21 -4.67
C PHE A 71 12.31 -8.14 -3.93
N VAL A 72 11.90 -6.87 -4.03
CA VAL A 72 12.55 -5.72 -3.37
C VAL A 72 11.77 -5.20 -2.15
N ASP A 73 10.79 -5.96 -1.66
CA ASP A 73 10.00 -5.58 -0.48
C ASP A 73 10.84 -5.72 0.80
N SER A 74 10.77 -4.70 1.67
CA SER A 74 11.41 -4.73 2.99
C SER A 74 10.91 -5.88 3.86
N PHE A 75 9.71 -6.40 3.59
CA PHE A 75 9.17 -7.60 4.25
C PHE A 75 10.05 -8.83 3.99
N LEU A 76 10.47 -9.04 2.73
CA LEU A 76 11.25 -10.22 2.31
C LEU A 76 12.76 -10.09 2.54
N ILE A 77 13.29 -8.87 2.59
CA ILE A 77 14.72 -8.65 2.81
C ILE A 77 15.06 -9.04 4.25
N ALA A 78 15.80 -10.14 4.42
CA ALA A 78 16.34 -10.55 5.73
C ALA A 78 17.46 -9.61 6.17
N GLU A 79 18.45 -9.40 5.28
CA GLU A 79 19.61 -8.54 5.51
C GLU A 79 20.02 -7.84 4.21
N THR A 80 20.54 -6.62 4.30
CA THR A 80 21.09 -5.88 3.16
C THR A 80 22.13 -4.87 3.64
N ASN A 81 23.14 -4.61 2.81
CA ASN A 81 24.11 -3.52 3.00
C ASN A 81 23.78 -2.28 2.15
N LEU A 82 22.64 -2.29 1.45
CA LEU A 82 22.19 -1.18 0.62
C LEU A 82 21.44 -0.14 1.45
N ASN A 83 21.75 1.14 1.22
CA ASN A 83 21.01 2.25 1.80
C ASN A 83 19.81 2.60 0.91
N ARG A 84 18.59 2.38 1.40
CA ARG A 84 17.38 2.80 0.70
C ARG A 84 17.18 4.31 0.88
N VAL A 85 17.22 5.05 -0.23
CA VAL A 85 16.97 6.49 -0.25
C VAL A 85 15.72 6.78 -1.08
N ILE A 86 14.74 7.43 -0.47
CA ILE A 86 13.54 7.90 -1.15
C ILE A 86 13.81 9.32 -1.60
N HIS A 87 13.78 9.55 -2.92
CA HIS A 87 13.96 10.89 -3.48
C HIS A 87 12.60 11.50 -3.82
N THR A 88 12.36 12.72 -3.34
CA THR A 88 11.24 13.51 -3.84
C THR A 88 11.50 13.87 -5.30
N PRO A 89 10.61 13.50 -6.25
CA PRO A 89 10.79 13.90 -7.64
C PRO A 89 10.76 15.42 -7.73
N ARG A 90 11.74 16.00 -8.42
CA ARG A 90 11.72 17.42 -8.79
C ARG A 90 11.08 17.51 -10.16
N PHE A 91 10.04 18.32 -10.28
CA PHE A 91 9.47 18.63 -11.59
C PHE A 91 10.55 19.28 -12.46
N TYR A 92 10.61 18.85 -13.71
CA TYR A 92 11.49 19.47 -14.69
C TYR A 92 10.99 20.91 -14.94
N GLU A 93 11.91 21.87 -14.92
CA GLU A 93 11.58 23.31 -14.97
C GLU A 93 10.83 23.72 -16.25
N ARG A 94 10.96 22.94 -17.33
CA ARG A 94 10.26 23.17 -18.59
C ARG A 94 9.03 22.28 -18.77
N ASN A 95 8.49 21.72 -17.69
CA ASN A 95 7.20 21.05 -17.75
C ASN A 95 6.06 22.07 -17.99
N PRO A 96 5.01 21.66 -18.72
CA PRO A 96 4.85 20.35 -19.34
C PRO A 96 5.66 20.21 -20.64
N VAL A 97 6.21 19.01 -20.89
CA VAL A 97 6.92 18.69 -22.15
C VAL A 97 5.94 18.60 -23.34
N LEU A 98 4.69 18.22 -23.06
CA LEU A 98 3.58 18.20 -24.01
C LEU A 98 2.42 18.98 -23.41
N GLY A 99 1.94 19.98 -24.14
CA GLY A 99 0.70 20.67 -23.85
C GLY A 99 -0.05 20.92 -25.15
N PRO A 100 -1.39 21.03 -25.11
CA PRO A 100 -2.18 21.29 -26.30
C PRO A 100 -1.90 22.71 -26.81
N ASP A 101 -1.25 22.82 -27.96
CA ASP A 101 -0.87 24.07 -28.62
C ASP A 101 -1.25 24.12 -30.11
N LYS A 102 -1.93 23.07 -30.62
CA LYS A 102 -2.40 22.95 -32.01
C LYS A 102 -3.91 22.81 -32.10
N GLU A 103 -4.45 23.18 -33.25
CA GLU A 103 -5.91 23.11 -33.49
C GLU A 103 -6.46 21.67 -33.46
N TRP A 104 -5.69 20.67 -33.92
CA TRP A 104 -6.11 19.26 -33.89
C TRP A 104 -6.09 18.63 -32.48
N GLU A 105 -5.60 19.35 -31.48
CA GLU A 105 -5.62 18.92 -30.07
C GLU A 105 -6.88 19.39 -29.35
N LYS A 106 -7.75 20.14 -30.02
CA LYS A 106 -9.07 20.50 -29.51
C LYS A 106 -10.04 19.34 -29.77
N THR A 107 -10.85 19.02 -28.77
CA THR A 107 -11.99 18.11 -28.93
C THR A 107 -13.05 18.75 -29.84
N THR A 108 -14.06 17.97 -30.24
CA THR A 108 -15.20 18.48 -31.02
C THR A 108 -15.97 19.61 -30.32
N GLU A 109 -15.91 19.67 -28.99
CA GLU A 109 -16.52 20.70 -28.16
C GLU A 109 -15.56 21.85 -27.80
N GLY A 110 -14.32 21.81 -28.31
CA GLY A 110 -13.29 22.82 -28.08
C GLY A 110 -12.46 22.63 -26.80
N GLY A 111 -12.62 21.52 -26.09
CA GLY A 111 -11.78 21.16 -24.93
C GLY A 111 -10.34 20.87 -25.36
N LEU A 112 -9.35 21.19 -24.53
CA LEU A 112 -7.94 20.99 -24.86
C LEU A 112 -7.47 19.60 -24.42
N TYR A 113 -6.95 18.78 -25.34
CA TYR A 113 -6.46 17.44 -25.04
C TYR A 113 -5.24 17.05 -25.88
N ALA A 114 -4.09 16.92 -25.23
CA ALA A 114 -2.90 16.30 -25.77
C ALA A 114 -2.25 15.47 -24.65
N ALA A 115 -2.26 14.14 -24.78
CA ALA A 115 -1.69 13.26 -23.77
C ALA A 115 -1.11 11.99 -24.42
N PRO A 116 0.01 11.45 -23.91
CA PRO A 116 0.46 10.12 -24.31
C PRO A 116 -0.63 9.11 -23.92
N PHE A 117 -1.20 8.40 -24.90
CA PHE A 117 -2.28 7.45 -24.69
C PHE A 117 -1.84 6.06 -25.15
N SER A 118 -1.82 5.09 -24.23
CA SER A 118 -1.51 3.66 -24.42
C SER A 118 -0.15 3.27 -25.03
N ASP A 119 0.53 4.17 -25.73
CA ASP A 119 1.73 3.87 -26.53
C ASP A 119 2.92 4.75 -26.13
N GLY A 120 3.07 5.03 -24.84
CA GLY A 120 4.34 5.40 -24.19
C GLY A 120 5.23 6.50 -24.83
N ILE A 121 6.45 6.58 -24.31
CA ILE A 121 7.54 7.42 -24.82
C ILE A 121 8.76 6.52 -24.83
N TRP A 122 9.46 6.43 -25.96
CA TRP A 122 10.65 5.58 -26.07
C TRP A 122 11.82 6.33 -26.66
N TYR A 123 13.01 5.95 -26.22
CA TYR A 123 14.24 6.44 -26.80
C TYR A 123 14.57 5.66 -28.08
N ASP A 124 14.71 6.38 -29.19
CA ASP A 124 15.26 5.84 -30.42
C ASP A 124 16.77 6.10 -30.45
N GLU A 125 17.55 5.02 -30.30
CA GLU A 125 19.02 5.08 -30.28
C GLU A 125 19.62 5.55 -31.61
N LYS A 126 18.97 5.28 -32.76
CA LYS A 126 19.48 5.70 -34.08
C LYS A 126 19.37 7.21 -34.26
N ASP A 127 18.26 7.77 -33.80
CA ASP A 127 17.99 9.21 -33.91
C ASP A 127 18.47 10.01 -32.70
N GLY A 128 18.86 9.32 -31.62
CA GLY A 128 19.28 9.92 -30.35
C GLY A 128 18.17 10.72 -29.66
N LYS A 129 16.90 10.35 -29.86
CA LYS A 129 15.73 11.15 -29.44
C LYS A 129 14.67 10.30 -28.76
N PHE A 130 13.98 10.90 -27.78
CA PHE A 130 12.70 10.36 -27.30
C PHE A 130 11.60 10.64 -28.33
N LYS A 131 10.83 9.60 -28.67
CA LYS A 131 9.67 9.64 -29.56
C LYS A 131 8.43 9.23 -28.79
N MET A 132 7.31 9.86 -29.11
CA MET A 132 6.05 9.71 -28.40
C MET A 132 4.91 9.59 -29.39
N TRP A 133 4.04 8.62 -29.20
CA TRP A 133 2.69 8.69 -29.74
C TRP A 133 1.81 9.36 -28.71
N TYR A 134 1.00 10.31 -29.16
CA TYR A 134 0.07 11.01 -28.28
C TYR A 134 -1.30 11.09 -28.93
N LEU A 135 -2.33 11.04 -28.10
CA LEU A 135 -3.70 11.28 -28.50
C LEU A 135 -3.96 12.77 -28.49
N ALA A 136 -4.43 13.28 -29.62
CA ALA A 136 -4.85 14.67 -29.80
C ALA A 136 -6.39 14.74 -29.87
N GLY A 137 -6.98 15.74 -29.21
CA GLY A 137 -8.41 16.04 -29.32
C GLY A 137 -9.34 14.96 -28.74
N ALA A 138 -8.81 14.05 -27.91
CA ALA A 138 -9.52 12.94 -27.27
C ALA A 138 -10.30 11.99 -28.22
N GLY A 139 -10.02 12.03 -29.53
CA GLY A 139 -10.77 11.25 -30.52
C GLY A 139 -12.26 11.62 -30.62
N VAL A 140 -13.04 10.87 -31.40
CA VAL A 140 -14.51 11.08 -31.55
C VAL A 140 -15.29 10.48 -30.37
N LEU A 141 -14.78 10.59 -29.13
CA LEU A 141 -15.37 9.97 -27.94
C LEU A 141 -16.76 10.54 -27.55
N HIS A 142 -17.39 11.35 -28.39
CA HIS A 142 -18.79 11.76 -28.24
C HIS A 142 -19.56 11.42 -29.53
N LYS A 143 -20.00 10.16 -29.64
CA LYS A 143 -21.25 9.85 -30.32
C LYS A 143 -22.27 9.59 -29.22
N GLY A 144 -23.12 10.58 -28.98
CA GLY A 144 -24.36 10.38 -28.22
C GLY A 144 -25.27 9.37 -28.88
#